data_AF-T1HPZ0-F1
#
_entry.id   AF-T1HPZ0-F1
#
_cell.length_a   1.000
_cell.length_b   1.000
_cell.length_c   1.000
_cell.angle_alpha   90.00
_cell.angle_beta   90.00
_cell.angle_gamma   90.00
#
_symmetry.space_group_name_H-M   'P 1'
#
loop_
_entity.id
_entity.type
_entity.pdbx_description
1 polymer ?
#
loop_
_entity_poly.entity_id
_entity_poly.type
_entity_poly.pdbx_seq_one_letter_code
_entity_poly.pdbx_strand_id
1 'polypeptide(L)'
;MNILPKKRWHVRTKENIARVRRDEAKAAEEEKERTRKIELAEKEARTNLLRSKARSKYDGRVDVEGKEENKSPKGGHINFFEELEKGQAHFNEGNKEYEKEKKDEKEKYEKQIGYLTYLGQDTVEATGKVSWFNKLPERLLSTDTSEVGIDKKCLLDPLNKINYYLKKKDEPTCSKEKGNSSRSKKKSKEKKSKKKRKHSPVSEVDKPKFNLEELRAKRLKRESQEKERAEKLLAKLRGEPVKDSSLKEEPLIKQKYNSQFNPHLAKQNFS
;
A
#
# COMPACT_ATOMS: atom_id res chain seq x y z
N MET A 1 27.97 21.87 5.44
CA MET A 1 26.99 22.83 4.89
C MET A 1 26.00 22.11 3.99
N ASN A 2 24.70 22.40 4.10
CA ASN A 2 23.70 21.86 3.19
C ASN A 2 23.57 22.72 1.92
N ILE A 3 23.88 22.15 0.76
CA ILE A 3 23.84 22.84 -0.54
C ILE A 3 22.57 22.51 -1.35
N LEU A 4 21.76 21.55 -0.91
CA LEU A 4 20.55 21.10 -1.63
C LEU A 4 19.54 22.23 -1.85
N PRO A 5 19.24 23.11 -0.87
CA PRO A 5 18.32 24.23 -1.05
C PRO A 5 18.72 25.22 -2.15
N LYS A 6 20.01 25.26 -2.51
CA LYS A 6 20.55 26.12 -3.57
C LYS A 6 20.46 25.49 -4.96
N LYS A 7 19.98 24.24 -5.07
CA LYS A 7 19.86 23.52 -6.34
C LYS A 7 18.44 23.63 -6.87
N ARG A 8 18.31 24.01 -8.14
CA ARG A 8 17.03 24.20 -8.86
C ARG A 8 16.22 22.90 -9.01
N TRP A 9 16.87 21.74 -8.95
CA TRP A 9 16.21 20.43 -9.01
C TRP A 9 15.74 19.91 -7.65
N HIS A 10 15.98 20.64 -6.56
CA HIS A 10 15.64 20.15 -5.24
C HIS A 10 14.12 20.14 -5.03
N VAL A 11 13.54 18.95 -4.87
CA VAL A 11 12.09 18.70 -4.82
C VAL A 11 11.38 19.53 -3.75
N ARG A 12 12.06 19.83 -2.63
CA ARG A 12 11.46 20.54 -1.48
C ARG A 12 11.51 22.07 -1.60
N THR A 13 12.05 22.63 -2.68
CA THR A 13 11.98 24.09 -2.88
C THR A 13 10.54 24.51 -3.17
N LYS A 14 10.16 25.68 -2.67
CA LYS A 14 8.81 26.22 -2.85
C LYS A 14 8.38 26.27 -4.32
N GLU A 15 9.31 26.64 -5.21
CA GLU A 15 9.08 26.70 -6.65
C GLU A 15 8.75 25.34 -7.28
N ASN A 16 9.48 24.28 -6.89
CA ASN A 16 9.24 22.95 -7.44
C ASN A 16 7.94 22.35 -6.91
N ILE A 17 7.65 22.55 -5.63
CA ILE A 17 6.36 22.13 -5.05
C ILE A 17 5.21 22.87 -5.74
N ALA A 18 5.35 24.16 -6.03
CA ALA A 18 4.32 24.93 -6.75
C ALA A 18 4.13 24.47 -8.21
N ARG A 19 5.19 24.01 -8.89
CA ARG A 19 5.08 23.40 -10.22
C ARG A 19 4.31 22.09 -10.17
N VAL A 20 4.68 21.20 -9.25
CA VAL A 20 3.98 19.92 -9.04
C VAL A 20 2.51 20.16 -8.76
N ARG A 21 2.16 21.10 -7.87
CA ARG A 21 0.75 21.43 -7.60
C ARG A 21 -0.01 21.95 -8.81
N ARG A 22 0.63 22.74 -9.68
CA ARG A 22 0.00 23.23 -10.92
C ARG A 22 -0.25 22.07 -11.89
N ASP A 23 0.71 21.17 -12.03
CA ASP A 23 0.60 20.01 -12.91
C ASP A 23 -0.45 19.02 -12.39
N GLU A 24 -0.49 18.78 -11.08
CA GLU A 24 -1.53 18.00 -10.40
C GLU A 24 -2.92 18.63 -10.56
N ALA A 25 -3.04 19.95 -10.35
CA ALA A 25 -4.30 20.66 -10.54
C ALA A 25 -4.79 20.57 -11.99
N LYS A 26 -3.89 20.75 -12.96
CA LYS A 26 -4.21 20.63 -14.38
C LYS A 26 -4.66 19.21 -14.74
N ALA A 27 -3.96 18.18 -14.25
CA ALA A 27 -4.36 16.79 -14.45
C ALA A 27 -5.76 16.52 -13.85
N ALA A 28 -6.03 17.05 -12.66
CA ALA A 28 -7.33 16.90 -12.01
C ALA A 28 -8.46 17.64 -12.77
N GLU A 29 -8.19 18.80 -13.36
CA GLU A 29 -9.15 19.51 -14.21
C GLU A 29 -9.46 18.74 -15.50
N GLU A 30 -8.42 18.22 -16.18
CA GLU A 30 -8.59 17.43 -17.40
C GLU A 30 -9.39 16.13 -17.14
N GLU A 31 -9.17 15.47 -16.00
CA GLU A 31 -9.97 14.31 -15.59
C GLU A 31 -11.43 14.68 -15.31
N LYS A 32 -11.69 15.81 -14.62
CA LYS A 32 -13.06 16.30 -14.40
C LYS A 32 -13.78 16.66 -15.70
N GLU A 33 -13.07 17.22 -16.67
CA GLU A 33 -13.66 17.51 -17.98
C GLU A 33 -13.99 16.22 -18.75
N ARG A 34 -13.11 15.21 -18.67
CA ARG A 34 -13.36 13.89 -19.26
C ARG A 34 -14.59 13.24 -18.65
N THR A 35 -14.71 13.21 -17.32
CA THR A 35 -15.89 12.64 -16.66
C THR A 35 -17.15 13.42 -17.01
N ARG A 36 -17.10 14.76 -17.02
CA ARG A 36 -18.24 15.59 -17.46
C ARG A 36 -18.72 15.24 -18.87
N LYS A 37 -17.80 15.02 -19.81
CA LYS A 37 -18.12 14.62 -21.18
C LYS A 37 -18.75 13.23 -21.23
N ILE A 38 -18.23 12.27 -20.46
CA ILE A 38 -18.79 10.92 -20.35
C ILE A 38 -20.22 10.99 -19.79
N GLU A 39 -20.42 11.71 -18.69
CA GLU A 39 -21.74 11.88 -18.06
C GLU A 39 -22.76 12.55 -18.99
N LEU A 40 -22.33 13.56 -19.76
CA LEU A 40 -23.19 14.21 -20.75
C LEU A 40 -23.57 13.25 -21.87
N ALA A 41 -22.61 12.52 -22.43
CA ALA A 41 -22.85 11.51 -23.45
C ALA A 41 -23.78 10.40 -22.96
N GLU A 42 -23.64 9.96 -21.70
CA GLU A 42 -24.52 8.96 -21.09
C GLU A 42 -25.94 9.49 -20.92
N LYS A 43 -26.11 10.73 -20.45
CA LYS A 43 -27.42 11.41 -20.35
C LYS A 43 -28.08 11.51 -21.73
N GLU A 44 -27.34 11.93 -22.75
CA GLU A 44 -27.83 12.02 -24.12
C GLU A 44 -28.20 10.65 -24.71
N ALA A 45 -27.36 9.64 -24.51
CA ALA A 45 -27.64 8.27 -24.94
C ALA A 45 -28.92 7.72 -24.29
N ARG A 46 -29.08 7.95 -22.98
CA ARG A 46 -30.28 7.55 -22.23
C ARG A 46 -31.52 8.25 -22.73
N THR A 47 -31.46 9.57 -22.95
CA THR A 47 -32.62 10.33 -23.45
C THR A 47 -32.98 9.92 -24.89
N ASN A 48 -31.99 9.67 -25.75
CA ASN A 48 -32.22 9.17 -27.10
C ASN A 48 -32.83 7.78 -27.11
N LEU A 49 -32.40 6.88 -26.21
CA LEU A 49 -33.01 5.56 -26.03
C LEU A 49 -34.47 5.66 -25.55
N LEU A 50 -34.77 6.57 -24.63
CA LEU A 50 -36.15 6.81 -24.20
C LEU A 50 -37.00 7.40 -25.33
N ARG A 51 -36.45 8.33 -26.13
CA ARG A 51 -37.13 8.90 -27.30
C ARG A 51 -37.41 7.86 -28.37
N SER A 52 -36.45 6.99 -28.69
CA SER A 52 -36.66 5.92 -29.68
C SER A 52 -37.69 4.91 -29.19
N LYS A 53 -37.67 4.55 -27.91
CA LYS A 53 -38.68 3.68 -27.28
C LYS A 53 -40.07 4.30 -27.30
N ALA A 54 -40.19 5.61 -27.01
CA ALA A 54 -41.47 6.32 -27.09
C ALA A 54 -42.00 6.37 -28.53
N ARG A 55 -41.15 6.68 -29.52
CA ARG A 55 -41.50 6.63 -30.94
C ARG A 55 -41.92 5.24 -31.40
N SER A 56 -41.28 4.19 -30.89
CA SER A 56 -41.65 2.80 -31.22
C SER A 56 -43.01 2.40 -30.64
N LYS A 57 -43.39 2.96 -29.49
CA LYS A 57 -44.70 2.72 -28.86
C LYS A 57 -45.81 3.60 -29.43
N TYR A 58 -45.45 4.77 -29.94
CA TYR A 58 -46.35 5.78 -30.47
C TYR A 58 -45.95 6.06 -31.93
N ASP A 59 -45.93 4.99 -32.73
CA ASP A 59 -45.99 5.13 -34.19
C ASP A 59 -47.42 5.56 -34.48
N GLY A 60 -47.64 6.76 -35.01
CA GLY A 60 -48.94 7.42 -35.13
C GLY A 60 -49.98 6.73 -36.03
N ARG A 61 -49.90 5.41 -36.21
CA ARG A 61 -51.01 4.58 -36.68
C ARG A 61 -52.02 4.42 -35.55
N VAL A 62 -53.10 5.16 -35.68
CA VAL A 62 -54.35 4.95 -34.95
C VAL A 62 -54.88 3.56 -35.35
N ASP A 63 -54.76 2.57 -34.46
CA ASP A 63 -55.66 1.42 -34.50
C ASP A 63 -57.03 1.94 -34.03
N VAL A 64 -57.88 2.22 -35.01
CA VAL A 64 -59.30 2.48 -34.80
C VAL A 64 -59.91 1.18 -34.32
N GLU A 65 -60.24 1.10 -33.02
CA GLU A 65 -61.51 0.57 -32.50
C GLU A 65 -61.52 0.56 -30.96
N GLY A 66 -62.49 1.28 -30.38
CA GLY A 66 -63.13 0.86 -29.12
C GLY A 66 -63.05 1.77 -27.89
N LYS A 67 -64.19 2.43 -27.63
CA LYS A 67 -64.80 2.76 -26.31
C LYS A 67 -64.40 4.05 -25.57
N GLU A 68 -65.22 5.07 -25.87
CA GLU A 68 -66.11 5.83 -24.98
C GLU A 68 -65.69 6.36 -23.59
N GLU A 69 -65.92 7.68 -23.49
CA GLU A 69 -66.46 8.49 -22.40
C GLU A 69 -65.71 8.63 -21.07
N ASN A 70 -65.12 9.82 -20.88
CA ASN A 70 -65.32 10.59 -19.65
C ASN A 70 -65.32 12.10 -19.95
N LYS A 71 -66.35 12.78 -19.45
CA LYS A 71 -66.64 14.20 -19.68
C LYS A 71 -65.59 15.10 -19.02
N SER A 72 -64.86 15.88 -19.82
CA SER A 72 -64.06 17.02 -19.35
C SER A 72 -64.85 18.32 -19.54
N PRO A 73 -64.88 19.25 -18.57
CA PRO A 73 -65.58 20.52 -18.72
C PRO A 73 -64.84 21.45 -19.71
N LYS A 74 -65.63 22.11 -20.55
CA LYS A 74 -65.41 23.37 -21.28
C LYS A 74 -63.93 23.78 -21.56
N GLY A 75 -63.46 23.44 -22.76
CA GLY A 75 -62.90 24.40 -23.75
C GLY A 75 -61.61 25.18 -23.45
N GLY A 76 -60.88 24.87 -22.37
CA GLY A 76 -59.54 25.44 -22.10
C GLY A 76 -58.43 24.40 -22.30
N HIS A 77 -57.23 24.84 -22.70
CA HIS A 77 -56.04 24.00 -22.69
C HIS A 77 -55.75 23.55 -21.25
N ILE A 78 -55.74 22.24 -20.99
CA ILE A 78 -55.42 21.69 -19.67
C ILE A 78 -53.91 21.81 -19.48
N ASN A 79 -53.47 22.86 -18.80
CA ASN A 79 -52.08 23.06 -18.44
C ASN A 79 -51.71 22.15 -17.26
N PHE A 80 -51.22 20.96 -17.54
CA PHE A 80 -50.71 20.04 -16.50
C PHE A 80 -49.56 20.62 -15.65
N PHE A 81 -48.94 21.71 -16.12
CA PHE A 81 -47.82 22.39 -15.46
C PHE A 81 -48.19 23.71 -14.80
N GLU A 82 -49.46 24.12 -14.83
CA GLU A 82 -49.89 25.39 -14.22
C GLU A 82 -49.54 25.45 -12.73
N GLU A 83 -49.66 24.34 -12.02
CA GLU A 83 -49.33 24.23 -10.60
C GLU A 83 -47.82 24.30 -10.31
N LEU A 84 -47.01 23.91 -11.29
CA LEU A 84 -45.54 23.93 -11.22
C LEU A 84 -44.98 25.31 -11.58
N GLU A 85 -45.55 25.99 -12.58
CA GLU A 85 -45.22 27.38 -12.93
C GLU A 85 -45.72 28.39 -11.88
N LYS A 86 -46.85 28.12 -11.23
CA LYS A 86 -47.37 28.91 -10.09
C LYS A 86 -46.57 28.69 -8.80
N GLY A 87 -45.54 27.82 -8.81
CA GLY A 87 -44.66 27.59 -7.67
C GLY A 87 -45.32 26.89 -6.48
N GLN A 88 -46.51 26.31 -6.68
CA GLN A 88 -47.32 25.70 -5.63
C GLN A 88 -46.98 24.21 -5.43
N ALA A 89 -46.33 23.60 -6.41
CA ALA A 89 -45.70 22.31 -6.30
C ALA A 89 -44.42 22.39 -5.44
N HIS A 90 -44.56 22.24 -4.12
CA HIS A 90 -43.46 22.01 -3.17
C HIS A 90 -42.77 20.64 -3.40
N PHE A 91 -42.26 20.37 -4.60
CA PHE A 91 -41.40 19.20 -4.87
C PHE A 91 -39.92 19.49 -4.68
N ASN A 92 -39.57 20.72 -4.28
CA ASN A 92 -38.22 21.14 -3.93
C ASN A 92 -37.95 21.14 -2.41
N GLU A 93 -38.77 20.49 -1.59
CA GLU A 93 -38.26 20.04 -0.29
C GLU A 93 -37.45 18.76 -0.55
N GLY A 94 -36.17 18.93 -0.85
CA GLY A 94 -35.22 17.82 -0.83
C GLY A 94 -35.32 17.08 0.51
N ASN A 95 -34.95 15.79 0.53
CA ASN A 95 -35.04 14.99 1.75
C ASN A 95 -34.30 15.71 2.90
N LYS A 96 -35.06 16.21 3.87
CA LYS A 96 -34.54 16.97 5.02
C LYS A 96 -33.52 16.14 5.81
N GLU A 97 -33.65 14.82 5.78
CA GLU A 97 -32.70 13.90 6.42
C GLU A 97 -31.37 13.89 5.66
N TYR A 98 -31.39 13.91 4.33
CA TYR A 98 -30.19 13.92 3.50
C TYR A 98 -29.39 15.23 3.64
N GLU A 99 -30.08 16.37 3.77
CA GLU A 99 -29.39 17.65 4.01
C GLU A 99 -28.76 17.71 5.41
N LYS A 100 -29.43 17.13 6.41
CA LYS A 100 -28.89 16.99 7.78
C LYS A 100 -27.69 16.04 7.78
N GLU A 101 -27.79 14.88 7.14
CA GLU A 101 -26.69 13.92 7.03
C GLU A 101 -25.46 14.55 6.37
N LYS A 102 -25.66 15.26 5.26
CA LYS A 102 -24.57 15.98 4.57
C LYS A 102 -23.97 17.10 5.42
N LYS A 103 -24.76 17.74 6.29
CA LYS A 103 -24.27 18.74 7.24
C LYS A 103 -23.45 18.06 8.34
N ASP A 104 -23.94 16.96 8.90
CA ASP A 104 -23.25 16.17 9.93
C ASP A 104 -21.93 15.59 9.39
N GLU A 105 -21.90 15.14 8.13
CA GLU A 105 -20.69 14.68 7.45
C GLU A 105 -19.65 15.80 7.30
N LYS A 106 -20.08 17.00 6.90
CA LYS A 106 -19.21 18.18 6.83
C LYS A 106 -18.68 18.54 8.22
N GLU A 107 -19.53 18.57 9.22
CA GLU A 107 -19.12 18.87 10.59
C GLU A 107 -18.17 17.81 11.15
N LYS A 108 -18.38 16.51 10.86
CA LYS A 108 -17.45 15.43 11.21
C LYS A 108 -16.09 15.62 10.52
N TYR A 109 -16.10 15.96 9.23
CA TYR A 109 -14.89 16.22 8.46
C TYR A 109 -14.13 17.46 8.97
N GLU A 110 -14.85 18.55 9.25
CA GLU A 110 -14.29 19.77 9.83
C GLU A 110 -13.77 19.54 11.25
N LYS A 111 -14.47 18.75 12.08
CA LYS A 111 -13.99 18.30 13.39
C LYS A 111 -12.73 17.42 13.26
N GLN A 112 -12.72 16.51 12.29
CA GLN A 112 -11.59 15.61 12.04
C GLN A 112 -10.34 16.35 11.56
N ILE A 113 -10.51 17.40 10.75
CA ILE A 113 -9.40 18.26 10.30
C ILE A 113 -9.02 19.32 11.33
N GLY A 114 -9.90 19.58 12.30
CA GLY A 114 -9.72 20.60 13.33
C GLY A 114 -10.15 22.01 12.89
N TYR A 115 -10.87 22.15 11.79
CA TYR A 115 -11.53 23.41 11.41
C TYR A 115 -12.65 23.76 12.39
N LEU A 116 -13.46 22.76 12.76
CA LEU A 116 -14.50 22.88 13.76
C LEU A 116 -14.00 22.27 15.07
N THR A 117 -13.02 22.91 15.70
CA THR A 117 -12.55 22.56 17.05
C THR A 117 -13.22 23.50 18.03
N TYR A 118 -14.06 22.98 18.94
CA TYR A 118 -14.66 23.83 19.97
C TYR A 118 -13.57 24.32 20.92
N LEU A 119 -13.53 25.62 21.14
CA LEU A 119 -12.62 26.26 22.09
C LEU A 119 -12.83 25.65 23.48
N GLY A 120 -11.79 25.00 24.03
CA GLY A 120 -11.86 24.31 25.33
C GLY A 120 -12.05 22.79 25.26
N GLN A 121 -12.22 22.19 24.08
CA GLN A 121 -12.08 20.74 23.94
C GLN A 121 -10.60 20.38 23.94
N ASP A 122 -10.08 20.04 25.13
CA ASP A 122 -8.75 19.46 25.24
C ASP A 122 -8.70 18.13 24.47
N THR A 123 -7.58 17.90 23.78
CA THR A 123 -7.32 16.65 23.04
C THR A 123 -7.54 15.39 23.89
N VAL A 124 -7.40 15.51 25.21
CA VAL A 124 -7.61 14.44 26.19
C VAL A 124 -9.08 14.03 26.28
N GLU A 125 -10.01 14.98 26.27
CA GLU A 125 -11.45 14.70 26.36
C GLU A 125 -11.99 14.19 25.02
N ALA A 126 -11.54 14.77 23.91
CA ALA A 126 -11.95 14.37 22.58
C ALA A 126 -11.46 12.98 22.17
N THR A 127 -10.25 12.59 22.58
CA THR A 127 -9.67 11.28 22.25
C THR A 127 -9.82 10.25 23.37
N GLY A 128 -10.27 10.67 24.56
CA GLY A 128 -10.30 9.86 25.78
C GLY A 128 -8.91 9.42 26.28
N LYS A 129 -7.82 9.90 25.68
CA LYS A 129 -6.46 9.46 25.98
C LYS A 129 -5.72 10.57 26.73
N VAL A 130 -5.53 10.36 28.03
CA VAL A 130 -4.73 11.26 28.87
C VAL A 130 -3.31 11.36 28.32
N SER A 131 -2.84 12.59 28.11
CA SER A 131 -1.50 12.88 27.61
C SER A 131 -0.43 12.34 28.55
N TRP A 132 0.72 11.93 28.01
CA TRP A 132 1.79 11.28 28.77
C TRP A 132 2.32 12.13 29.94
N PHE A 133 2.26 13.46 29.84
CA PHE A 133 2.69 14.37 30.91
C PHE A 133 1.67 14.50 32.06
N ASN A 134 0.39 14.21 31.80
CA ASN A 134 -0.65 14.13 32.82
C ASN A 134 -0.72 12.73 33.46
N LYS A 135 -0.01 11.74 32.89
CA LYS A 135 0.10 10.39 33.45
C LYS A 135 1.36 10.30 34.31
N LEU A 136 1.19 9.86 35.56
CA LEU A 136 2.32 9.51 36.41
C LEU A 136 3.08 8.32 35.80
N PRO A 137 4.43 8.35 35.79
CA PRO A 137 5.24 7.21 35.35
C PRO A 137 4.87 5.95 36.12
N GLU A 138 4.66 4.84 35.40
CA GLU A 138 4.24 3.54 35.96
C GLU A 138 5.18 3.03 37.08
N ARG A 139 6.48 3.37 36.99
CA ARG A 139 7.48 3.08 38.03
C ARG A 139 7.14 3.65 39.41
N LEU A 140 6.40 4.76 39.46
CA LEU A 140 5.99 5.40 40.72
C LEU A 140 4.68 4.82 41.28
N LEU A 141 3.96 4.03 40.47
CA LEU A 141 2.71 3.39 40.87
C LEU A 141 2.92 1.92 41.26
N SER A 142 3.97 1.28 40.74
CA SER A 142 4.31 -0.10 41.09
C SER A 142 4.78 -0.21 42.55
N THR A 143 4.00 -0.90 43.39
CA THR A 143 4.37 -1.32 44.75
C THR A 143 5.29 -2.53 44.77
N ASP A 144 5.59 -3.10 43.60
CA ASP A 144 6.46 -4.23 43.44
C ASP A 144 7.91 -3.79 43.71
N THR A 145 8.38 -4.10 44.91
CA THR A 145 9.78 -3.92 45.35
C THR A 145 10.73 -4.95 44.73
N SER A 146 10.25 -5.75 43.78
CA SER A 146 11.04 -6.75 43.09
C SER A 146 12.03 -6.06 42.15
N GLU A 147 13.31 -6.19 42.47
CA GLU A 147 14.36 -5.58 41.68
C GLU A 147 14.37 -6.11 40.23
N VAL A 148 14.45 -5.21 39.26
CA VAL A 148 14.54 -5.61 37.86
C VAL A 148 15.91 -6.25 37.59
N GLY A 149 15.90 -7.45 37.01
CA GLY A 149 17.11 -8.11 36.49
C GLY A 149 17.98 -8.81 37.54
N ILE A 150 17.37 -9.33 38.61
CA ILE A 150 18.05 -10.12 39.66
C ILE A 150 18.96 -11.20 39.06
N ASP A 151 18.50 -11.94 38.04
CA ASP A 151 19.30 -13.01 37.42
C ASP A 151 20.61 -12.51 36.81
N LYS A 152 20.59 -11.34 36.14
CA LYS A 152 21.79 -10.74 35.56
C LYS A 152 22.74 -10.25 36.66
N LYS A 153 22.19 -9.69 37.73
CA LYS A 153 22.96 -9.24 38.89
C LYS A 153 23.64 -10.42 39.57
N CYS A 154 22.89 -11.51 39.82
CA CYS A 154 23.44 -12.75 40.38
C CYS A 154 24.50 -13.40 39.47
N LEU A 155 24.32 -13.37 38.14
CA LEU A 155 25.29 -13.93 37.19
C LEU A 155 26.59 -13.11 37.14
N LEU A 156 26.47 -11.78 37.24
CA LEU A 156 27.61 -10.85 37.15
C LEU A 156 28.28 -10.56 38.51
N ASP A 157 27.73 -11.09 39.60
CA ASP A 157 28.31 -10.92 40.93
C ASP A 157 29.57 -11.80 41.10
N PRO A 158 30.76 -11.19 41.33
CA PRO A 158 31.99 -11.94 41.57
C PRO A 158 31.91 -12.83 42.83
N LEU A 159 31.08 -12.51 43.81
CA LEU A 159 30.91 -13.32 45.02
C LEU A 159 30.32 -14.70 44.72
N ASN A 160 29.37 -14.80 43.79
CA ASN A 160 28.83 -16.09 43.36
C ASN A 160 29.91 -16.97 42.72
N LYS A 161 30.82 -16.36 41.96
CA LYS A 161 31.95 -17.06 41.35
C LYS A 161 32.97 -17.51 42.39
N ILE A 162 33.26 -16.66 43.39
CA ILE A 162 34.16 -16.98 44.50
C ILE A 162 33.58 -18.11 45.35
N ASN A 163 32.30 -18.03 45.71
CA ASN A 163 31.60 -19.05 46.48
C ASN A 163 31.58 -20.41 45.76
N TYR A 164 31.42 -20.42 44.43
CA TYR A 164 31.53 -21.63 43.62
C TYR A 164 32.91 -22.29 43.73
N TYR A 165 34.00 -21.51 43.69
CA TYR A 165 35.36 -22.06 43.80
C TYR A 165 35.74 -22.46 45.22
N LEU A 166 35.25 -21.75 46.24
CA LEU A 166 35.42 -22.13 47.64
C LEU A 166 34.71 -23.44 47.95
N LYS A 167 33.46 -23.59 47.51
CA LYS A 167 32.68 -24.84 47.66
C LYS A 167 33.31 -26.05 46.95
N LYS A 168 34.16 -25.80 45.94
CA LYS A 168 34.94 -26.83 45.22
C LYS A 168 36.24 -27.23 45.93
N LYS A 169 36.73 -26.42 46.88
CA LYS A 169 37.93 -26.72 47.68
C LYS A 169 37.64 -27.56 48.91
N ASP A 170 36.39 -27.59 49.37
CA ASP A 170 35.97 -28.34 50.56
C ASP A 170 35.64 -29.82 50.26
N GLU A 171 35.78 -30.27 48.99
CA GLU A 171 35.72 -31.69 48.62
C GLU A 171 37.10 -32.35 48.81
N PRO A 172 37.25 -33.32 49.74
CA PRO A 172 38.52 -33.97 49.99
C PRO A 172 38.91 -34.90 48.83
N THR A 173 40.19 -34.84 48.48
CA THR A 173 40.82 -35.69 47.47
C THR A 173 40.76 -37.20 47.80
N CYS A 174 40.45 -38.01 46.77
CA CYS A 174 40.95 -39.37 46.49
C CYS A 174 40.00 -40.57 46.69
N SER A 175 39.50 -41.12 45.57
CA SER A 175 39.71 -42.54 45.24
C SER A 175 39.69 -42.74 43.71
N LYS A 176 40.68 -43.51 43.23
CA LYS A 176 40.95 -43.82 41.82
C LYS A 176 39.93 -44.82 41.28
N GLU A 177 39.60 -44.77 39.98
CA GLU A 177 39.97 -45.81 39.00
C GLU A 177 39.23 -45.72 37.64
N LYS A 178 40.00 -46.08 36.60
CA LYS A 178 39.63 -46.56 35.25
C LYS A 178 39.17 -45.54 34.18
N GLY A 179 39.99 -45.48 33.12
CA GLY A 179 39.47 -45.73 31.77
C GLY A 179 39.85 -44.73 30.69
N ASN A 180 40.79 -45.16 29.84
CA ASN A 180 40.99 -44.77 28.44
C ASN A 180 41.57 -43.38 28.13
N SER A 181 42.89 -43.36 28.04
CA SER A 181 43.60 -42.45 27.14
C SER A 181 43.42 -42.92 25.69
N SER A 182 42.89 -42.06 24.82
CA SER A 182 43.10 -42.21 23.39
C SER A 182 43.24 -40.85 22.68
N ARG A 183 44.42 -40.70 22.07
CA ARG A 183 44.68 -40.02 20.80
C ARG A 183 44.65 -38.48 20.76
N SER A 184 45.76 -37.86 21.17
CA SER A 184 46.20 -36.58 20.64
C SER A 184 46.89 -36.78 19.28
N LYS A 185 46.16 -36.56 18.18
CA LYS A 185 46.77 -36.44 16.83
C LYS A 185 47.23 -35.00 16.60
N LYS A 186 48.54 -34.82 16.46
CA LYS A 186 49.22 -33.73 15.74
C LYS A 186 48.57 -33.53 14.35
N LYS A 187 48.18 -32.29 14.04
CA LYS A 187 48.02 -31.77 12.66
C LYS A 187 48.88 -30.51 12.56
N SER A 188 50.09 -30.61 12.01
CA SER A 188 50.44 -30.46 10.59
C SER A 188 50.23 -29.03 10.08
N LYS A 189 51.36 -28.32 9.96
CA LYS A 189 51.55 -27.06 9.24
C LYS A 189 51.14 -27.25 7.78
N GLU A 190 50.22 -26.43 7.29
CA GLU A 190 49.95 -26.30 5.86
C GLU A 190 50.41 -24.93 5.35
N LYS A 191 51.26 -24.97 4.33
CA LYS A 191 51.91 -23.82 3.70
C LYS A 191 50.90 -23.11 2.80
N LYS A 192 50.68 -21.82 3.05
CA LYS A 192 49.97 -20.90 2.15
C LYS A 192 50.71 -20.80 0.81
N SER A 193 50.15 -21.37 -0.25
CA SER A 193 50.59 -21.13 -1.63
C SER A 193 50.11 -19.76 -2.11
N LYS A 194 51.06 -18.87 -2.40
CA LYS A 194 50.82 -17.57 -3.03
C LYS A 194 50.39 -17.78 -4.49
N LYS A 195 49.13 -17.52 -4.81
CA LYS A 195 48.61 -17.49 -6.19
C LYS A 195 49.04 -16.18 -6.84
N LYS A 196 50.04 -16.24 -7.75
CA LYS A 196 50.43 -15.10 -8.58
C LYS A 196 49.30 -14.77 -9.55
N ARG A 197 48.77 -13.55 -9.48
CA ARG A 197 47.93 -12.96 -10.53
C ARG A 197 48.83 -12.62 -11.71
N LYS A 198 48.62 -13.25 -12.86
CA LYS A 198 49.12 -12.74 -14.14
C LYS A 198 48.07 -11.76 -14.66
N HIS A 199 48.44 -10.48 -14.79
CA HIS A 199 47.71 -9.52 -15.59
C HIS A 199 48.19 -9.67 -17.04
N SER A 200 47.28 -10.02 -17.94
CA SER A 200 47.44 -9.82 -19.39
C SER A 200 47.02 -8.40 -19.74
N PRO A 201 47.81 -7.61 -20.49
CA PRO A 201 47.44 -6.27 -20.95
C PRO A 201 47.05 -6.32 -22.43
N VAL A 202 45.76 -6.39 -22.75
CA VAL A 202 45.24 -6.33 -24.14
C VAL A 202 43.75 -5.97 -24.00
N SER A 203 43.15 -4.98 -24.63
CA SER A 203 43.52 -3.97 -25.62
C SER A 203 42.37 -2.96 -25.62
N GLU A 204 42.68 -1.67 -25.65
CA GLU A 204 41.72 -0.63 -25.96
C GLU A 204 41.40 -0.67 -27.45
N VAL A 205 40.37 -1.40 -27.86
CA VAL A 205 39.74 -1.17 -29.17
C VAL A 205 38.24 -1.48 -29.05
N ASP A 206 37.45 -0.55 -29.60
CA ASP A 206 36.02 -0.65 -29.89
C ASP A 206 35.06 -0.58 -28.70
N LYS A 207 34.76 0.66 -28.26
CA LYS A 207 33.45 0.94 -27.67
C LYS A 207 32.41 0.75 -28.77
N PRO A 208 31.54 -0.28 -28.73
CA PRO A 208 30.33 -0.22 -29.54
C PRO A 208 29.58 1.02 -29.05
N LYS A 209 29.21 1.90 -29.98
CA LYS A 209 28.16 2.88 -29.69
C LYS A 209 26.94 2.03 -29.34
N PHE A 210 26.68 1.79 -28.05
CA PHE A 210 25.45 1.14 -27.61
C PHE A 210 24.33 1.90 -28.31
N ASN A 211 23.63 1.23 -29.22
CA ASN A 211 22.54 1.84 -29.95
C ASN A 211 21.55 2.32 -28.90
N LEU A 212 21.46 3.63 -28.73
CA LEU A 212 20.65 4.28 -27.71
C LEU A 212 19.20 3.78 -27.77
N GLU A 213 18.77 3.41 -28.98
CA GLU A 213 17.48 2.81 -29.29
C GLU A 213 17.28 1.42 -28.66
N GLU A 214 18.32 0.58 -28.61
CA GLU A 214 18.26 -0.70 -27.91
C GLU A 214 18.12 -0.52 -26.40
N LEU A 215 18.79 0.48 -25.82
CA LEU A 215 18.67 0.80 -24.40
C LEU A 215 17.28 1.35 -24.06
N ARG A 216 16.68 2.13 -24.96
CA ARG A 216 15.28 2.58 -24.86
C ARG A 216 14.30 1.42 -24.95
N ALA A 217 14.48 0.52 -25.93
CA ALA A 217 13.66 -0.67 -26.06
C ALA A 217 13.76 -1.58 -24.83
N LYS A 218 14.97 -1.77 -24.28
CA LYS A 218 15.19 -2.50 -23.02
C LYS A 218 14.54 -1.81 -21.82
N ARG A 219 14.57 -0.48 -21.76
CA ARG A 219 13.87 0.29 -20.71
C ARG A 219 12.35 0.12 -20.83
N LEU A 220 11.77 0.33 -22.01
CA LEU A 220 10.33 0.16 -22.26
C LEU A 220 9.85 -1.25 -21.90
N LYS A 221 10.61 -2.29 -22.26
CA LYS A 221 10.30 -3.67 -21.88
C LYS A 221 10.34 -3.88 -20.36
N ARG A 222 11.25 -3.22 -19.65
CA ARG A 222 11.31 -3.31 -18.18
C ARG A 222 10.13 -2.58 -17.54
N GLU A 223 9.85 -1.37 -17.99
CA GLU A 223 8.72 -0.57 -17.51
C GLU A 223 7.38 -1.27 -17.77
N SER A 224 7.20 -1.89 -18.95
CA SER A 224 5.99 -2.65 -19.26
C SER A 224 5.84 -3.88 -18.36
N GLN A 225 6.92 -4.64 -18.12
CA GLN A 225 6.91 -5.79 -17.21
C GLN A 225 6.60 -5.40 -15.76
N GLU A 226 7.15 -4.28 -15.28
CA GLU A 226 6.87 -3.76 -13.95
C GLU A 226 5.42 -3.26 -13.85
N LYS A 227 4.90 -2.62 -14.90
CA LYS A 227 3.49 -2.20 -14.98
C LYS A 227 2.54 -3.39 -14.96
N GLU A 228 2.81 -4.44 -15.74
CA GLU A 228 2.03 -5.68 -15.72
C GLU A 228 2.06 -6.36 -14.34
N ARG A 229 3.21 -6.36 -13.66
CA ARG A 229 3.31 -6.89 -12.28
C ARG A 229 2.47 -6.09 -11.30
N ALA A 230 2.53 -4.76 -11.38
CA ALA A 230 1.74 -3.88 -10.52
C ALA A 230 0.23 -4.03 -10.80
N GLU A 231 -0.16 -4.11 -12.07
CA GLU A 231 -1.53 -4.35 -12.49
C GLU A 231 -2.05 -5.70 -11.99
N LYS A 232 -1.25 -6.77 -12.09
CA LYS A 232 -1.61 -8.08 -11.51
C LYS A 232 -1.82 -8.02 -9.99
N LEU A 233 -1.03 -7.24 -9.26
CA LEU A 233 -1.23 -7.04 -7.82
C LEU A 233 -2.52 -6.25 -7.53
N LEU A 234 -2.81 -5.23 -8.33
CA LEU A 234 -4.04 -4.44 -8.20
C LEU A 234 -5.28 -5.25 -8.59
N ALA A 235 -5.20 -6.09 -9.62
CA ALA A 235 -6.28 -6.99 -10.03
C ALA A 235 -6.61 -8.00 -8.91
N LYS A 236 -5.58 -8.56 -8.26
CA LYS A 236 -5.75 -9.39 -7.05
C LYS A 236 -6.44 -8.64 -5.91
N LEU A 237 -6.11 -7.36 -5.71
CA LEU A 237 -6.75 -6.53 -4.69
C LEU A 237 -8.21 -6.17 -5.03
N ARG A 238 -8.52 -6.02 -6.33
CA ARG A 238 -9.86 -5.75 -6.86
C ARG A 238 -10.75 -6.99 -6.91
N GLY A 239 -10.20 -8.19 -6.70
CA GLY A 239 -10.93 -9.45 -6.79
C GLY A 239 -11.24 -9.88 -8.22
N GLU A 240 -10.54 -9.34 -9.22
CA GLU A 240 -10.69 -9.78 -10.61
C GLU A 240 -10.05 -11.16 -10.80
N PRO A 241 -10.68 -12.08 -11.56
CA PRO A 241 -10.12 -13.41 -11.80
C PRO A 241 -8.87 -13.30 -12.68
N VAL A 242 -7.70 -13.30 -12.04
CA VAL A 242 -6.43 -13.42 -12.73
C VAL A 242 -6.37 -14.81 -13.36
N LYS A 243 -6.24 -14.90 -14.68
CA LYS A 243 -5.87 -16.16 -15.37
C LYS A 243 -4.46 -16.53 -14.91
N ASP A 244 -4.37 -17.33 -13.86
CA ASP A 244 -3.13 -17.91 -13.36
C ASP A 244 -2.57 -18.87 -14.42
N SER A 245 -1.83 -18.32 -15.38
CA SER A 245 -0.91 -19.07 -16.23
C SER A 245 0.37 -19.38 -15.45
N SER A 246 0.22 -19.97 -14.27
CA SER A 246 1.32 -20.62 -13.56
C SER A 246 0.88 -22.04 -13.21
N LEU A 247 0.76 -22.87 -14.25
CA LEU A 247 1.34 -24.20 -14.12
C LEU A 247 2.80 -23.94 -13.76
N LYS A 248 3.12 -24.06 -12.48
CA LYS A 248 4.50 -24.24 -12.06
C LYS A 248 4.92 -25.52 -12.78
N GLU A 249 5.62 -25.38 -13.90
CA GLU A 249 6.33 -26.50 -14.48
C GLU A 249 7.28 -26.98 -13.38
N GLU A 250 6.89 -28.06 -12.70
CA GLU A 250 7.83 -28.72 -11.82
C GLU A 250 9.03 -29.08 -12.69
N PRO A 251 10.25 -28.73 -12.27
CA PRO A 251 11.42 -29.09 -13.05
C PRO A 251 11.38 -30.61 -13.23
N LEU A 252 11.49 -31.05 -14.49
CA LEU A 252 11.46 -32.47 -14.87
C LEU A 252 12.42 -33.33 -14.01
N ILE A 253 13.46 -32.70 -13.46
CA ILE A 253 14.45 -33.32 -12.59
C ILE A 253 14.49 -32.59 -11.24
N LYS A 254 14.17 -33.32 -10.17
CA LYS A 254 14.27 -32.83 -8.78
C LYS A 254 15.75 -32.73 -8.37
N GLN A 255 16.19 -31.53 -8.00
CA GLN A 255 17.57 -31.30 -7.54
C GLN A 255 17.84 -32.05 -6.23
N LYS A 256 18.92 -32.83 -6.18
CA LYS A 256 19.33 -33.58 -4.96
C LYS A 256 19.86 -32.69 -3.84
N TYR A 257 20.37 -31.50 -4.17
CA TYR A 257 20.98 -30.58 -3.22
C TYR A 257 20.42 -29.17 -3.40
N ASN A 258 20.36 -28.41 -2.30
CA ASN A 258 19.95 -27.01 -2.32
C ASN A 258 20.99 -26.17 -3.10
N SER A 259 20.50 -25.41 -4.09
CA SER A 259 21.31 -24.59 -4.99
C SER A 259 22.11 -23.48 -4.31
N GLN A 260 21.71 -23.05 -3.10
CA GLN A 260 22.46 -22.07 -2.32
C GLN A 260 23.75 -22.63 -1.73
N PHE A 261 23.77 -23.92 -1.39
CA PHE A 261 24.90 -24.54 -0.69
C PHE A 261 25.84 -25.30 -1.63
N ASN A 262 25.30 -25.89 -2.71
CA ASN A 262 26.07 -26.67 -3.68
C ASN A 262 25.71 -26.30 -5.13
N PRO A 263 26.07 -25.09 -5.61
CA PRO A 263 25.63 -24.59 -6.91
C PRO A 263 26.21 -25.37 -8.11
N HIS A 264 27.39 -25.95 -7.97
CA HIS A 264 28.01 -26.75 -9.03
C HIS A 264 27.25 -28.07 -9.27
N LEU A 265 26.83 -28.76 -8.20
CA LEU A 265 26.07 -30.00 -8.28
C LEU A 265 24.61 -29.76 -8.71
N ALA A 266 24.03 -28.63 -8.29
CA ALA A 266 22.67 -28.25 -8.68
C ALA A 266 22.53 -28.00 -10.19
N LYS A 267 23.62 -27.61 -10.86
CA LYS A 267 23.65 -27.28 -12.31
C LYS A 267 23.95 -28.47 -13.23
N GLN A 268 24.45 -29.59 -12.71
CA GLN A 268 24.82 -30.76 -13.53
C GLN A 268 23.62 -31.50 -14.13
N ASN A 269 22.42 -31.26 -13.63
CA ASN A 269 21.20 -31.93 -14.07
C ASN A 269 20.49 -31.21 -15.24
N PHE A 270 21.12 -30.18 -15.80
CA PHE A 270 20.64 -29.44 -16.96
C PHE A 270 21.58 -29.71 -18.14
N SER A 271 21.48 -30.90 -18.75
CA SER A 271 22.08 -31.21 -20.07
C SER A 271 21.02 -31.81 -20.98
#